data_AF-A0ABC8DA27-F1
#
_entry.id   AF-A0ABC8DA27-F1
#
_cell.length_a   1.000
_cell.length_b   1.000
_cell.length_c   1.000
_cell.angle_alpha   90.00
_cell.angle_beta   90.00
_cell.angle_gamma   90.00
#
_symmetry.space_group_name_H-M   'P 1'
#
loop_
_entity.id
_entity.type
_entity.pdbx_description
1 polymer ?
#
loop_
_entity_poly.entity_id
_entity_poly.type
_entity_poly.pdbx_seq_one_letter_code
_entity_poly.pdbx_strand_id
1 'polypeptide(L)' 'MTAKMITVWYKYDDKGTEAKLNHIEDGWVNEEYPKPIYPSFTNQEAWKKSDWERKHAYLDEQYRVLSVPPANWIK' A
#
# COMPACT_ATOMS: atom_id res chain seq x y z
N MET A 1 -11.21 10.73 18.97
CA MET A 1 -11.00 9.94 17.74
C MET A 1 -9.51 9.81 17.55
N THR A 2 -8.96 8.68 17.95
CA THR A 2 -7.54 8.37 17.70
C THR A 2 -7.47 7.70 16.34
N ALA A 3 -6.97 8.42 15.34
CA ALA A 3 -6.79 7.88 14.00
C ALA A 3 -5.37 7.31 13.85
N LYS A 4 -5.23 6.06 13.40
CA LYS A 4 -3.93 5.45 13.15
C LYS A 4 -3.52 5.72 11.70
N MET A 5 -2.36 6.35 11.51
CA MET A 5 -1.78 6.56 10.18
C MET A 5 -1.44 5.21 9.54
N ILE A 6 -1.78 5.07 8.27
CA ILE A 6 -1.44 3.88 7.47
C ILE A 6 -1.03 4.26 6.05
N THR A 7 -0.28 3.38 5.42
CA THR A 7 0.00 3.43 3.99
C THR A 7 -0.72 2.28 3.30
N VAL A 8 -1.49 2.62 2.28
CA VAL A 8 -2.21 1.67 1.44
C VAL A 8 -1.42 1.49 0.16
N TRP A 9 -1.10 0.24 -0.13
CA TRP A 9 -0.29 -0.16 -1.27
C TRP A 9 -1.15 -0.84 -2.32
N TYR A 10 -1.10 -0.28 -3.53
CA TYR A 10 -1.72 -0.83 -4.71
C TYR A 10 -0.64 -1.42 -5.60
N LYS A 11 -0.85 -2.65 -6.04
CA LYS A 11 0.01 -3.31 -7.01
C LYS A 11 -0.58 -3.13 -8.39
N TYR A 12 0.24 -2.71 -9.34
CA TYR A 12 -0.15 -2.68 -10.74
C TYR A 12 -0.04 -4.07 -11.38
N ASP A 13 -0.88 -4.33 -12.38
CA ASP A 13 -0.71 -5.50 -13.25
C ASP A 13 0.52 -5.35 -14.15
N ASP A 14 0.98 -6.45 -14.75
CA ASP A 14 2.20 -6.47 -15.58
C ASP A 14 2.12 -5.52 -16.80
N LYS A 15 0.91 -5.09 -17.17
CA LYS A 15 0.66 -4.15 -18.27
C LYS A 15 0.63 -2.69 -17.83
N GLY A 16 0.65 -2.43 -16.53
CA GLY A 16 0.56 -1.09 -15.99
C GLY A 16 -0.78 -0.40 -16.30
N THR A 17 -1.89 -1.14 -16.26
CA THR A 17 -3.22 -0.64 -16.63
C THR A 17 -4.18 -0.56 -15.46
N GLU A 18 -4.04 -1.42 -14.45
CA GLU A 18 -4.95 -1.48 -13.31
C GLU A 18 -4.16 -1.60 -12.01
N ALA A 19 -4.45 -0.75 -11.02
CA ALA A 19 -3.92 -0.88 -9.65
C ALA A 19 -4.94 -1.57 -8.76
N LYS A 20 -4.53 -2.63 -8.07
CA LYS A 20 -5.37 -3.32 -7.08
C LYS A 20 -4.79 -3.19 -5.70
N LEU A 21 -5.66 -2.94 -4.72
CA LEU A 21 -5.30 -2.97 -3.32
C LEU A 21 -4.63 -4.31 -3.00
N ASN A 22 -3.44 -4.24 -2.41
CA ASN A 22 -2.63 -5.44 -2.16
C ASN A 22 -2.12 -5.52 -0.73
N HIS A 23 -1.65 -4.40 -0.16
CA HIS A 23 -1.06 -4.39 1.18
C HIS A 23 -1.42 -3.12 1.96
N ILE A 24 -1.43 -3.20 3.29
CA ILE A 24 -1.60 -2.07 4.20
C ILE A 24 -0.46 -2.15 5.22
N GLU A 25 0.23 -1.04 5.39
CA GLU A 25 1.36 -0.87 6.29
C GLU A 25 1.07 0.19 7.33
N ASP A 26 1.61 0.00 8.53
CA ASP A 26 1.45 0.96 9.61
C ASP A 26 2.31 2.21 9.38
N GLY A 27 1.73 3.38 9.63
CA GLY A 27 2.39 4.67 9.44
C GLY A 27 2.36 5.15 8.00
N TRP A 28 2.82 6.38 7.81
CA TRP A 28 3.03 6.96 6.49
C TRP A 28 4.46 6.72 6.05
N VAL A 29 4.61 5.71 5.22
CA VAL A 29 5.91 5.24 4.76
C VAL A 29 6.22 5.90 3.42
N ASN A 30 7.50 6.11 3.13
CA ASN A 30 8.00 6.85 1.95
C ASN A 30 8.84 5.99 1.00
N GLU A 31 8.80 4.68 1.22
CA GLU A 31 9.44 3.66 0.42
C GLU A 31 8.83 3.59 -0.98
N GLU A 32 9.56 2.96 -1.90
CA GLU A 32 9.14 2.74 -3.28
C GLU A 32 8.23 1.52 -3.45
N TYR A 33 8.33 0.55 -2.52
CA TYR A 33 7.56 -0.69 -2.50
C TYR A 33 7.26 -1.12 -1.05
N PRO A 34 6.22 -1.93 -0.80
CA PRO A 34 5.86 -2.37 0.54
C PRO A 34 6.92 -3.27 1.18
N LYS A 35 7.16 -3.06 2.47
CA LYS A 35 7.97 -3.97 3.29
C LYS A 35 7.13 -5.16 3.78
N PRO A 36 7.77 -6.30 4.08
CA PRO A 36 7.03 -7.43 4.58
C PRO A 36 6.72 -7.19 6.06
N ILE A 37 5.58 -7.68 6.53
CA ILE A 37 5.24 -7.59 7.96
C ILE A 37 6.31 -8.28 8.83
N TYR A 38 6.91 -9.37 8.31
CA TYR A 38 8.03 -10.07 8.93
C TYR A 38 9.18 -10.33 7.95
N PRO A 39 10.45 -10.15 8.36
CA PRO A 39 11.62 -10.39 7.51
C PRO A 39 11.76 -11.82 6.97
N SER A 40 11.08 -12.80 7.59
CA SER A 40 11.07 -14.19 7.15
C SER A 40 10.26 -14.44 5.88
N PHE A 41 9.44 -13.48 5.43
CA PHE A 41 8.71 -13.60 4.18
C PHE A 41 9.64 -13.38 2.98
N THR A 42 9.97 -14.47 2.30
CA THR A 42 10.91 -14.52 1.16
C THR A 42 10.36 -13.93 -0.15
N ASN A 43 9.06 -13.63 -0.23
CA ASN A 43 8.40 -13.13 -1.45
C ASN A 43 8.76 -11.67 -1.81
N GLN A 44 9.62 -11.01 -1.03
CA GLN A 44 10.10 -9.65 -1.24
C GLN A 44 10.81 -9.45 -2.59
N GLU A 45 11.54 -10.45 -3.10
CA GLU A 45 12.25 -10.33 -4.37
C GLU A 45 11.32 -10.15 -5.57
N ALA A 46 10.09 -10.67 -5.49
CA ALA A 46 9.08 -10.44 -6.51
C ALA A 46 8.44 -9.06 -6.40
N TRP A 47 8.32 -8.52 -5.18
CA TRP A 47 7.70 -7.21 -4.94
C TRP A 47 8.58 -6.07 -5.42
N LYS A 48 9.90 -6.20 -5.27
CA LYS A 48 10.89 -5.25 -5.81
C LYS A 48 10.81 -5.08 -7.34
N LYS A 49 10.28 -6.08 -8.04
CA LYS A 49 10.15 -6.10 -9.51
C LYS A 49 8.77 -5.66 -10.00
N SER A 50 7.88 -5.31 -9.08
CA SER A 50 6.52 -4.88 -9.40
C SER A 50 6.41 -3.37 -9.32
N ASP A 51 5.48 -2.80 -10.08
CA ASP A 51 5.13 -1.40 -9.96
C ASP A 51 4.07 -1.20 -8.87
N TRP A 52 4.27 -0.17 -8.05
CA TRP A 52 3.43 0.11 -6.89
C TRP A 52 2.94 1.55 -6.89
N GLU A 53 1.73 1.74 -6.36
CA GLU A 53 1.23 3.05 -5.96
C GLU A 53 0.97 3.03 -4.45
N ARG A 54 1.51 4.03 -3.73
CA ARG A 54 1.26 4.21 -2.31
C ARG A 54 0.32 5.37 -2.08
N LYS A 55 -0.59 5.20 -1.11
CA LYS A 55 -1.48 6.27 -0.65
C LYS A 55 -1.48 6.33 0.86
N HIS A 56 -1.39 7.54 1.38
CA HIS A 56 -1.50 7.80 2.81
C HIS A 56 -2.97 7.88 3.23
N ALA A 57 -3.31 7.15 4.27
CA ALA A 57 -4.67 7.05 4.80
C ALA A 57 -4.65 6.97 6.34
N TYR A 58 -5.84 6.83 6.91
CA TYR A 58 -6.05 6.67 8.36
C TYR A 58 -7.02 5.52 8.63
N LEU A 59 -6.75 4.75 9.69
CA LEU A 59 -7.70 3.82 10.30
C LEU A 59 -8.40 4.46 11.49
N ASP A 60 -9.71 4.24 11.60
CA ASP A 60 -10.47 4.57 12.81
C ASP A 60 -10.32 3.49 13.90
N GLU A 61 -10.94 3.73 15.05
CA GLU A 61 -10.93 2.83 16.21
C GLU A 61 -11.70 1.51 15.95
N GLN A 62 -12.43 1.41 14.85
CA GLN A 62 -13.10 0.20 14.37
C GLN A 62 -12.34 -0.45 13.20
N TYR A 63 -11.09 -0.05 12.96
CA TYR A 63 -10.23 -0.53 11.88
C TYR A 63 -10.80 -0.31 10.48
N ARG A 64 -11.59 0.74 10.29
CA ARG A 64 -12.09 1.16 8.96
C ARG A 64 -11.19 2.24 8.40
N VAL A 65 -10.90 2.15 7.10
CA VAL A 65 -10.10 3.16 6.43
C VAL A 65 -10.98 4.39 6.13
N LEU A 66 -10.63 5.53 6.70
CA LEU A 66 -11.44 6.76 6.62
C LEU A 66 -11.17 7.62 5.39
N SER A 67 -10.04 7.42 4.70
CA SER A 67 -9.65 8.22 3.54
C SER A 67 -8.82 7.36 2.60
N VAL A 68 -9.47 6.56 1.77
CA VAL A 68 -8.81 5.86 0.65
C VAL A 68 -8.98 6.72 -0.60
N PRO A 69 -7.94 7.45 -1.08
CA PRO A 69 -8.04 8.09 -2.38
C PRO A 69 -8.08 6.99 -3.46
N PRO A 70 -8.89 7.11 -4.53
CA PRO A 70 -8.88 6.15 -5.62
C PRO A 70 -7.47 6.08 -6.25
N ALA A 71 -7.01 4.87 -6.56
CA ALA A 71 -5.80 4.62 -7.35
C ALA A 71 -5.99 5.23 -8.74
N ASN A 72 -5.16 6.21 -9.07
CA ASN A 72 -5.26 6.93 -10.33
C ASN A 72 -3.90 6.80 -11.01
N TRP A 73 -3.86 6.06 -12.11
CA TRP A 73 -2.73 6.09 -13.03
C TRP A 73 -2.58 7.51 -13.57
N ILE A 74 -1.52 8.20 -13.18
CA ILE A 74 -1.07 9.42 -13.85
C ILE A 74 0.23 9.04 -14.56
N LYS A 75 0.16 8.95 -15.89
CA LYS A 75 1.30 8.65 -16.76
C LYS A 75 2.22 9.85 -16.90
#